data_AF-W7JMN0-F1
#
_entry.id   AF-W7JMN0-F1
#
_cell.length_a   1.000
_cell.length_b   1.000
_cell.length_c   1.000
_cell.angle_alpha   90.00
_cell.angle_beta   90.00
_cell.angle_gamma   90.00
#
_symmetry.space_group_name_H-M   'P 1'
#
loop_
_entity.id
_entity.type
_entity.pdbx_description
1 polymer ?
#
loop_
_entity_poly.entity_id
_entity_poly.type
_entity_poly.pdbx_seq_one_letter_code
_entity_poly.pdbx_strand_id
1 'polypeptide(L)'
;MIIGIDENNKPELFKFDPSGFCAGYRACVIGNKEQESISVLERLLEKRKKKIQQETIDEDIRNTTILAIEALQTILAFDLKASEIEVAIVSTKNRNFTQISEKEIDNYLTYIAERD
;
A
#
# COMPACT_ATOMS: atom_id res chain seq x y z
N MET A 1 9.30 0.24 9.92
CA MET A 1 7.91 0.63 9.62
C MET A 1 6.97 -0.18 10.50
N ILE A 2 5.87 0.41 10.96
CA ILE A 2 4.79 -0.26 11.69
C ILE A 2 3.47 0.13 11.02
N ILE A 3 2.59 -0.84 10.81
CA ILE A 3 1.21 -0.63 10.36
C ILE A 3 0.24 -1.24 11.36
N GLY A 4 -0.93 -0.65 11.52
CA GLY A 4 -1.95 -1.17 12.43
C GLY A 4 -3.24 -0.37 12.40
N ILE A 5 -4.21 -0.81 13.20
CA ILE A 5 -5.46 -0.09 13.46
C ILE A 5 -5.45 0.34 14.93
N ASP A 6 -5.60 1.63 15.17
CA ASP A 6 -5.65 2.20 16.52
C ASP A 6 -6.95 1.83 17.27
N GLU A 7 -7.10 2.33 18.49
CA GLU A 7 -8.30 2.13 19.32
C GLU A 7 -9.58 2.79 18.78
N ASN A 8 -9.44 3.80 17.90
CA ASN A 8 -10.54 4.54 17.29
C ASN A 8 -10.91 4.01 15.89
N ASN A 9 -10.46 2.80 15.53
CA ASN A 9 -10.64 2.20 14.21
C ASN A 9 -10.00 3.01 13.05
N LYS A 10 -8.94 3.75 13.33
CA LYS A 10 -8.18 4.49 12.35
C LYS A 10 -6.94 3.68 11.93
N PRO A 11 -6.71 3.47 10.62
CA PRO A 11 -5.45 2.93 10.13
C PRO A 11 -4.30 3.89 10.38
N GLU A 12 -3.21 3.37 10.92
CA GLU A 12 -2.00 4.12 11.23
C GLU A 12 -0.78 3.47 10.58
N LEU A 13 0.12 4.30 10.06
CA LEU A 13 1.38 3.91 9.45
C LEU A 13 2.49 4.78 10.03
N PHE A 14 3.47 4.16 10.67
CA PHE A 14 4.63 4.82 11.24
C PHE A 14 5.91 4.34 10.58
N LYS A 15 6.80 5.27 10.26
CA LYS A 15 8.18 4.99 9.84
C LYS A 15 9.14 5.60 10.86
N PHE A 16 10.22 4.87 11.11
CA PHE A 16 11.30 5.27 11.98
C PHE A 16 12.65 4.99 11.32
N ASP A 17 13.69 5.70 11.74
CA ASP A 17 15.06 5.52 11.25
C ASP A 17 16.08 5.33 12.42
N PRO A 18 17.34 4.93 12.14
CA PRO A 18 18.34 4.68 13.18
C PRO A 18 18.72 5.90 14.05
N SER A 19 18.35 7.13 13.66
CA SER A 19 18.58 8.34 14.47
C SER A 19 17.58 8.47 15.62
N GLY A 20 16.53 7.65 15.62
CA GLY A 20 15.41 7.75 16.56
C GLY A 20 14.28 8.66 16.05
N PHE A 21 14.36 9.18 14.83
CA PHE A 21 13.24 9.87 14.20
C PHE A 21 12.08 8.89 13.98
N CYS A 22 10.87 9.31 14.32
CA CYS A 22 9.63 8.56 14.11
C CYS A 22 8.51 9.51 13.71
N ALA A 23 7.79 9.18 12.64
CA ALA A 23 6.66 9.99 12.17
C ALA A 23 5.55 9.11 11.58
N GLY A 24 4.33 9.63 11.62
CA GLY A 24 3.16 9.06 10.95
C GLY A 24 3.13 9.44 9.47
N TYR A 25 2.71 8.52 8.62
CA TYR A 25 2.68 8.68 7.16
C TYR A 25 1.33 8.25 6.58
N ARG A 26 0.97 8.81 5.43
CA ARG A 26 -0.15 8.32 4.60
C ARG A 26 0.27 7.18 3.67
N ALA A 27 1.51 7.25 3.18
CA ALA A 27 2.22 6.21 2.47
C ALA A 27 3.72 6.48 2.66
N CYS A 28 4.55 5.43 2.64
CA CYS A 28 6.00 5.57 2.64
C CYS A 28 6.66 4.43 1.87
N VAL A 29 7.82 4.72 1.30
CA VAL A 29 8.77 3.71 0.80
C VAL A 29 9.97 3.69 1.75
N ILE A 30 10.60 2.52 1.88
CA ILE A 30 11.85 2.34 2.60
C ILE A 30 12.79 1.54 1.72
N GLY A 31 14.05 1.99 1.63
CA GLY A 31 15.11 1.27 0.93
C GLY A 31 15.51 1.94 -0.37
N ASN A 32 15.82 1.14 -1.38
CA ASN A 32 16.32 1.65 -2.65
C ASN A 32 15.27 2.54 -3.33
N LYS A 33 15.74 3.64 -3.93
CA LYS A 33 14.92 4.65 -4.60
C LYS A 33 13.92 5.41 -3.70
N GLU A 34 14.12 5.44 -2.38
CA GLU A 34 13.17 6.08 -1.45
C GLU A 34 12.93 7.56 -1.78
N GLN A 35 13.99 8.33 -2.12
CA GLN A 35 13.86 9.76 -2.43
C GLN A 35 13.09 9.99 -3.74
N GLU A 36 13.40 9.21 -4.78
CA GLU A 36 12.76 9.28 -6.09
C GLU A 36 11.28 8.89 -6.01
N SER A 37 10.94 8.01 -5.07
CA SER A 37 9.59 7.50 -4.85
C SER A 37 8.61 8.53 -4.27
N ILE A 38 9.11 9.58 -3.61
CA ILE A 38 8.26 10.57 -2.92
C ILE A 38 7.27 11.21 -3.90
N SER A 39 7.75 11.68 -5.05
CA SER A 39 6.91 12.31 -6.08
C SER A 39 5.87 11.35 -6.67
N VAL A 40 6.21 10.07 -6.81
CA VAL A 40 5.30 9.02 -7.29
C VAL A 40 4.18 8.81 -6.27
N LEU A 41 4.52 8.67 -4.99
CA LEU A 41 3.55 8.50 -3.91
C LEU A 41 2.61 9.70 -3.80
N GLU A 42 3.11 10.93 -3.86
CA GLU A 42 2.28 12.14 -3.81
C GLU A 42 1.24 12.14 -4.93
N ARG A 43 1.67 11.90 -6.17
CA ARG A 43 0.78 11.83 -7.33
C ARG A 43 -0.30 10.75 -7.19
N LEU A 44 0.08 9.57 -6.69
CA LEU A 44 -0.84 8.44 -6.47
C LEU A 44 -1.84 8.73 -5.35
N LEU A 45 -1.39 9.33 -4.24
CA LEU A 45 -2.26 9.73 -3.13
C LEU A 45 -3.25 10.82 -3.53
N GLU A 46 -2.84 11.81 -4.33
CA GLU A 46 -3.77 12.84 -4.84
C GLU A 46 -4.86 12.24 -5.75
N LYS A 47 -4.52 11.24 -6.57
CA LYS A 47 -5.53 10.48 -7.33
C LYS A 47 -6.47 9.70 -6.41
N ARG A 48 -5.95 9.07 -5.34
CA ARG A 48 -6.74 8.28 -4.38
C ARG A 48 -7.68 9.15 -3.53
N LYS A 49 -7.23 10.32 -3.04
CA LYS A 49 -8.02 11.23 -2.19
C LYS A 49 -9.40 11.56 -2.77
N LYS A 50 -9.51 11.65 -4.10
CA LYS A 50 -10.77 11.96 -4.80
C LYS A 50 -11.82 10.84 -4.73
N LYS A 51 -11.42 9.61 -4.38
CA LYS A 51 -12.26 8.40 -4.47
C LYS A 51 -12.67 7.82 -3.11
N ILE A 52 -11.93 8.12 -2.03
CA ILE A 52 -12.08 7.49 -0.71
C ILE A 52 -13.49 7.67 -0.09
N GLN A 53 -14.17 8.79 -0.30
CA GLN A 53 -15.42 9.12 0.41
C GLN A 53 -16.63 8.25 0.01
N GLN A 54 -16.50 7.42 -1.03
CA GLN A 54 -17.60 6.60 -1.57
C GLN A 54 -17.35 5.08 -1.46
N GLU A 55 -16.20 4.66 -0.95
CA GLU A 55 -15.78 3.25 -0.97
C GLU A 55 -16.34 2.47 0.22
N THR A 56 -16.81 1.25 -0.02
CA THR A 56 -16.99 0.25 1.03
C THR A 56 -15.63 -0.18 1.58
N ILE A 57 -15.60 -0.81 2.77
CA ILE A 57 -14.34 -1.28 3.37
C ILE A 57 -13.58 -2.27 2.47
N ASP A 58 -14.30 -3.14 1.77
CA ASP A 58 -13.68 -4.12 0.87
C ASP A 58 -13.11 -3.45 -0.40
N GLU A 59 -13.77 -2.40 -0.89
CA GLU A 59 -13.25 -1.58 -1.99
C GLU A 59 -12.02 -0.77 -1.58
N ASP A 60 -12.02 -0.20 -0.37
CA ASP A 60 -10.87 0.56 0.15
C ASP A 60 -9.64 -0.35 0.33
N ILE A 61 -9.83 -1.55 0.88
CA ILE A 61 -8.75 -2.56 1.00
C ILE A 61 -8.20 -2.92 -0.38
N ARG A 62 -9.07 -3.30 -1.32
CA ARG A 62 -8.68 -3.66 -2.68
C ARG A 62 -7.93 -2.52 -3.37
N ASN A 63 -8.51 -1.32 -3.36
CA ASN A 63 -7.94 -0.18 -4.09
C ASN A 63 -6.63 0.30 -3.43
N THR A 64 -6.48 0.19 -2.11
CA THR A 64 -5.22 0.51 -1.41
C THR A 64 -4.14 -0.50 -1.77
N THR A 65 -4.50 -1.79 -1.82
CA THR A 65 -3.60 -2.88 -2.20
C THR A 65 -3.11 -2.70 -3.64
N ILE A 66 -4.03 -2.44 -4.57
CA ILE A 66 -3.71 -2.14 -5.98
C ILE A 66 -2.77 -0.95 -6.07
N LEU A 67 -3.07 0.16 -5.36
CA LEU A 67 -2.23 1.35 -5.42
C LEU A 67 -0.80 1.10 -4.93
N ALA A 68 -0.63 0.26 -3.90
CA ALA A 68 0.68 -0.09 -3.38
C ALA A 68 1.49 -0.92 -4.39
N ILE A 69 0.85 -1.86 -5.08
CA ILE A 69 1.49 -2.68 -6.13
C ILE A 69 1.84 -1.80 -7.35
N GLU A 70 0.91 -0.98 -7.85
CA GLU A 70 1.14 -0.03 -8.95
C GLU A 70 2.28 0.95 -8.61
N ALA A 71 2.33 1.44 -7.36
CA ALA A 71 3.41 2.30 -6.89
C ALA A 71 4.77 1.60 -7.01
N LEU A 72 4.85 0.36 -6.55
CA LEU A 72 6.07 -0.43 -6.58
C LEU A 72 6.52 -0.72 -8.02
N GLN A 73 5.60 -1.14 -8.91
CA GLN A 73 5.89 -1.32 -10.35
C GLN A 73 6.40 -0.02 -10.99
N THR A 74 5.77 1.12 -10.67
CA THR A 74 6.16 2.43 -11.20
C THR A 74 7.57 2.83 -10.75
N ILE A 75 7.90 2.62 -9.46
CA ILE A 75 9.21 2.97 -8.88
C ILE A 75 10.32 2.07 -9.43
N LEU A 76 10.03 0.78 -9.57
CA LEU A 76 10.98 -0.20 -10.09
C LEU A 76 11.08 -0.15 -11.62
N ALA A 77 10.07 0.41 -12.29
CA ALA A 77 9.91 0.45 -13.74
C ALA A 77 9.90 -0.95 -14.37
N PHE A 78 9.23 -1.91 -13.73
CA PHE A 78 9.04 -3.27 -14.25
C PHE A 78 7.75 -3.91 -13.69
N ASP A 79 7.22 -4.88 -14.42
CA ASP A 79 6.04 -5.64 -14.04
C ASP A 79 6.35 -6.81 -13.10
N LEU A 80 5.72 -6.79 -11.93
CA LEU A 80 5.96 -7.77 -10.87
C LEU A 80 5.22 -9.07 -11.13
N LYS A 81 5.82 -10.20 -10.74
CA LYS A 81 5.13 -11.47 -10.56
C LYS A 81 4.67 -11.64 -9.12
N ALA A 82 3.64 -12.44 -8.91
CA ALA A 82 3.13 -12.72 -7.56
C ALA A 82 4.20 -13.33 -6.63
N SER A 83 5.11 -14.13 -7.17
CA SER A 83 6.24 -14.73 -6.44
C SER A 83 7.38 -13.76 -6.08
N GLU A 84 7.37 -12.54 -6.63
CA GLU A 84 8.43 -11.54 -6.40
C GLU A 84 8.09 -10.56 -5.27
N ILE A 85 6.86 -10.61 -4.76
CA ILE A 85 6.39 -9.74 -3.69
C ILE A 85 5.59 -10.48 -2.63
N GLU A 86 5.62 -9.93 -1.43
CA GLU A 86 4.75 -10.33 -0.34
C GLU A 86 3.89 -9.13 0.06
N VAL A 87 2.60 -9.37 0.29
CA VAL A 87 1.65 -8.32 0.66
C VAL A 87 0.99 -8.71 1.96
N ALA A 88 1.00 -7.78 2.91
CA ALA A 88 0.31 -7.94 4.18
C ALA A 88 -0.67 -6.79 4.40
N ILE A 89 -1.86 -7.14 4.88
CA ILE A 89 -2.99 -6.24 5.04
C ILE A 89 -3.43 -6.25 6.50
N VAL A 90 -3.77 -5.07 6.99
CA VAL A 90 -4.48 -4.86 8.25
C VAL A 90 -5.61 -3.88 7.98
N SER A 91 -6.81 -4.15 8.50
CA SER A 91 -7.98 -3.32 8.24
C SER A 91 -8.92 -3.26 9.45
N THR A 92 -9.89 -2.37 9.40
CA THR A 92 -10.95 -2.31 10.42
C THR A 92 -11.85 -3.55 10.40
N LYS A 93 -11.92 -4.27 9.26
CA LYS A 93 -12.60 -5.56 9.12
C LYS A 93 -11.81 -6.71 9.74
N ASN A 94 -10.48 -6.70 9.59
CA ASN A 94 -9.58 -7.67 10.22
C ASN A 94 -8.34 -6.95 10.76
N ARG A 95 -8.29 -6.81 12.09
CA ARG A 95 -7.21 -6.10 12.80
C ARG A 95 -5.92 -6.92 12.90
N ASN A 96 -5.94 -8.19 12.51
CA ASN A 96 -4.73 -9.00 12.49
C ASN A 96 -3.90 -8.65 11.25
N PHE A 97 -2.60 -8.45 11.44
CA PHE A 97 -1.65 -8.37 10.35
C PHE A 97 -1.67 -9.70 9.58
N THR A 98 -2.20 -9.68 8.36
CA THR A 98 -2.48 -10.88 7.57
C THR A 98 -1.73 -10.80 6.25
N GLN A 99 -0.77 -11.69 6.04
CA GLN A 99 -0.14 -11.88 4.73
C GLN A 99 -1.11 -12.61 3.81
N ILE A 100 -1.37 -12.05 2.63
CA ILE A 100 -2.25 -12.68 1.63
C ILE A 100 -1.49 -13.71 0.81
N SER A 101 -2.23 -14.65 0.21
CA SER A 101 -1.64 -15.72 -0.59
C SER A 101 -1.12 -15.21 -1.94
N GLU A 102 -0.13 -15.90 -2.51
CA GLU A 102 0.38 -15.61 -3.86
C GLU A 102 -0.75 -15.60 -4.92
N LYS A 103 -1.72 -16.51 -4.80
CA LYS A 103 -2.90 -16.55 -5.67
C LYS A 103 -3.74 -15.26 -5.58
N GLU A 104 -3.84 -14.67 -4.40
CA GLU A 104 -4.58 -13.42 -4.23
C GLU A 104 -3.80 -12.23 -4.82
N ILE A 105 -2.48 -12.21 -4.65
CA ILE A 105 -1.58 -11.24 -5.28
C ILE A 105 -1.71 -11.31 -6.81
N ASP A 106 -1.71 -12.51 -7.38
CA ASP A 106 -1.86 -12.75 -8.82
C ASP A 106 -3.18 -12.19 -9.37
N ASN A 107 -4.28 -12.33 -8.62
CA ASN A 107 -5.56 -11.71 -8.99
C ASN A 107 -5.47 -10.17 -9.03
N TYR A 108 -4.77 -9.53 -8.08
CA TYR A 108 -4.57 -8.08 -8.11
C TYR A 108 -3.70 -7.65 -9.29
N LEU A 109 -2.61 -8.38 -9.58
CA LEU A 109 -1.74 -8.11 -10.73
C LEU A 109 -2.48 -8.24 -12.05
N THR A 110 -3.31 -9.29 -12.21
CA THR A 110 -4.18 -9.48 -13.37
C THR A 110 -5.15 -8.32 -13.52
N TYR A 111 -5.81 -7.91 -12.42
CA TYR A 111 -6.73 -6.78 -12.44
C TYR A 111 -6.05 -5.45 -12.82
N ILE A 112 -4.81 -5.22 -12.38
CA ILE A 112 -4.02 -4.04 -12.77
C ILE A 112 -3.78 -4.07 -14.29
N ALA A 113 -3.33 -5.21 -14.82
CA ALA A 113 -3.04 -5.37 -16.24
C ALA A 113 -4.27 -5.23 -17.16
N GLU A 114 -5.46 -5.58 -16.69
CA GLU A 114 -6.72 -5.40 -17.44
C GLU A 114 -7.23 -3.94 -17.46
N ARG A 115 -6.72 -3.10 -16.55
CA ARG A 115 -7.18 -1.71 -16.38
C ARG A 115 -6.32 -0.69 -17.13
N ASP A 116 -5.14 -1.11 -17.56
CA ASP A 116 -4.22 -0.37 -18.45
C ASP A 116 -4.61 -0.57 -19.93
#